data_AF-A0A1C5G6Q0-F1
#
_entry.id   AF-A0A1C5G6Q0-F1
#
_cell.length_a   1.000
_cell.length_b   1.000
_cell.length_c   1.000
_cell.angle_alpha   90.00
_cell.angle_beta   90.00
_cell.angle_gamma   90.00
#
_symmetry.space_group_name_H-M   'P 1'
#
loop_
_entity.id
_entity.type
_entity.pdbx_description
1 polymer ?
#
loop_
_entity_poly.entity_id
_entity_poly.type
_entity_poly.pdbx_seq_one_letter_code
_entity_poly.pdbx_strand_id
1 'polypeptide(L)'
;MDTARLMRNRISSRDIDRLVFTPRFWRLQDLADHANQFARDLLSMEITDRSETLDQAHAALTSEVHRWSQDHAEIAVVDTTVFIRHSAKIREIEYAHELGLGFEPVRLVVPRVVVDELDRLKESSNQHVRWRAGHTLGVLDELLRAPQSRVTIREADKSFSAVSEAGGMPRDKVTIEVLFDDPHHVRLEDNDDEIIDRAFALQAYAGRGVRLLTMDTSMALRARMIDLQVIKIEKDIGPEPAATEPKPRRSQP
;
A
#
# COMPACT_ATOMS: atom_id res chain seq x y z
N MET A 1 12.92 -25.77 -4.80
CA MET A 1 11.89 -26.00 -5.84
C MET A 1 10.55 -25.29 -5.52
N ASP A 2 10.48 -24.37 -4.55
CA ASP A 2 9.21 -23.71 -4.15
C ASP A 2 8.99 -22.28 -4.68
N THR A 3 10.05 -21.57 -5.09
CA THR A 3 9.96 -20.17 -5.55
C THR A 3 9.19 -20.01 -6.87
N ALA A 4 9.31 -20.97 -7.79
CA ALA A 4 8.58 -20.95 -9.06
C ALA A 4 7.07 -21.17 -8.90
N ARG A 5 6.64 -21.81 -7.80
CA ARG A 5 5.22 -22.05 -7.48
C ARG A 5 4.57 -20.82 -6.84
N LEU A 6 5.34 -20.06 -6.05
CA LEU A 6 4.95 -18.76 -5.48
C LEU A 6 4.86 -17.65 -6.56
N MET A 7 5.71 -17.70 -7.59
CA MET A 7 5.73 -16.73 -8.69
C MET A 7 4.57 -16.89 -9.70
N ARG A 8 3.98 -18.08 -9.80
CA ARG A 8 2.96 -18.39 -10.82
C ARG A 8 1.63 -17.64 -10.63
N ASN A 9 1.39 -17.11 -9.42
CA ASN A 9 0.25 -16.23 -9.11
C ASN A 9 0.66 -14.75 -8.99
N ARG A 10 1.93 -14.41 -9.25
CA ARG A 10 2.47 -13.05 -9.10
C ARG A 10 2.96 -12.44 -10.41
N ILE A 11 3.17 -13.27 -11.44
CA ILE A 11 3.42 -12.83 -12.81
C ILE A 11 2.12 -13.04 -13.57
N SER A 12 1.46 -11.97 -13.99
CA SER A 12 0.21 -12.10 -14.74
C SER A 12 0.48 -12.74 -16.10
N SER A 13 -0.53 -13.39 -16.70
CA SER A 13 -0.39 -13.92 -18.07
C SER A 13 0.06 -12.84 -19.05
N ARG A 14 -0.35 -11.58 -18.83
CA ARG A 14 0.06 -10.43 -19.62
C ARG A 14 1.56 -10.11 -19.47
N ASP A 15 2.11 -10.28 -18.29
CA ASP A 15 3.55 -10.11 -18.05
C ASP A 15 4.35 -11.23 -18.73
N ILE A 16 3.85 -12.47 -18.70
CA ILE A 16 4.44 -13.58 -19.44
C ILE A 16 4.37 -13.31 -20.96
N ASP A 17 3.24 -12.86 -21.48
CA ASP A 17 3.08 -12.54 -22.90
C ASP A 17 4.06 -11.45 -23.35
N ARG A 18 4.28 -10.45 -22.48
CA ARG A 18 5.23 -9.38 -22.77
C ARG A 18 6.69 -9.83 -22.67
N LEU A 19 7.03 -10.62 -21.65
CA LEU A 19 8.40 -11.04 -21.39
C LEU A 19 8.84 -12.17 -22.33
N VAL A 20 7.92 -13.03 -22.76
CA VAL A 20 8.22 -14.28 -23.45
C VAL A 20 7.52 -14.38 -24.80
N PHE A 21 6.20 -14.13 -24.88
CA PHE A 21 5.39 -14.39 -26.08
C PHE A 21 5.17 -13.15 -26.96
N THR A 22 6.27 -12.53 -27.40
CA THR A 22 6.21 -11.31 -28.22
C THR A 22 5.66 -11.56 -29.62
N PRO A 23 5.18 -10.52 -30.33
CA PRO A 23 4.84 -10.63 -31.75
C PRO A 23 6.00 -11.14 -32.63
N ARG A 24 7.26 -10.93 -32.22
CA ARG A 24 8.44 -11.44 -32.94
C ARG A 24 8.71 -12.91 -32.64
N PHE A 25 8.47 -13.36 -31.41
CA PHE A 25 8.47 -14.78 -31.05
C PHE A 25 7.54 -15.58 -31.96
N TRP A 26 6.30 -15.11 -32.16
CA TRP A 26 5.34 -15.79 -33.06
C TRP A 26 5.80 -15.78 -34.52
N ARG A 27 6.38 -14.68 -35.03
CA ARG A 27 6.96 -14.65 -36.39
C ARG A 27 8.14 -15.60 -36.55
N LEU A 28 8.97 -15.76 -35.52
CA LEU A 28 10.07 -16.71 -35.53
C LEU A 28 9.56 -18.16 -35.55
N GLN A 29 8.46 -18.43 -34.84
CA GLN A 29 7.81 -19.73 -34.86
C GLN A 29 7.27 -20.08 -36.26
N ASP A 30 6.66 -19.11 -36.95
CA ASP A 30 6.18 -19.30 -38.33
C ASP A 30 7.32 -19.48 -39.35
N LEU A 31 8.49 -18.91 -39.08
CA LEU A 31 9.68 -18.99 -39.93
C LEU A 31 10.60 -20.17 -39.60
N ALA A 32 10.30 -20.93 -38.54
CA ALA A 32 11.17 -22.00 -38.02
C ALA A 32 11.45 -23.11 -39.05
N ASP A 33 10.50 -23.35 -39.97
CA ASP A 33 10.65 -24.34 -41.05
C ASP A 33 11.62 -23.89 -42.17
N HIS A 34 12.02 -22.61 -42.19
CA HIS A 34 12.89 -22.04 -43.21
C HIS A 34 14.08 -21.32 -42.56
N ALA A 35 15.02 -22.10 -42.01
CA ALA A 35 16.24 -21.59 -41.37
C ALA A 35 17.17 -20.90 -42.38
N ASN A 36 16.90 -19.62 -42.67
CA ASN A 36 17.74 -18.73 -43.45
C ASN A 36 18.48 -17.71 -42.55
N GLN A 37 19.44 -16.98 -43.11
CA GLN A 37 20.23 -15.98 -42.37
C GLN A 37 19.35 -14.95 -41.66
N PHE A 38 18.28 -14.50 -42.33
CA PHE A 38 17.32 -13.54 -41.78
C PHE A 38 16.60 -14.07 -40.52
N ALA A 39 16.18 -15.33 -40.51
CA ALA A 39 15.57 -15.96 -39.33
C ALA A 39 16.56 -16.07 -38.16
N ARG A 40 17.84 -16.33 -38.42
CA ARG A 40 18.90 -16.36 -37.39
C ARG A 40 19.20 -14.97 -36.83
N ASP A 41 19.22 -13.95 -37.67
CA ASP A 41 19.44 -12.57 -37.25
C ASP A 41 18.25 -12.08 -36.40
N LEU A 42 17.02 -12.37 -36.82
CA LEU A 42 15.80 -12.05 -36.06
C LEU A 42 15.74 -12.78 -34.72
N LEU A 43 16.15 -14.06 -34.67
CA LEU A 43 16.25 -14.83 -33.44
C LEU A 43 17.28 -14.22 -32.48
N SER A 44 18.45 -13.84 -33.00
CA SER A 44 19.51 -13.24 -32.19
C SER A 44 19.07 -11.90 -31.60
N MET A 45 18.41 -11.04 -32.40
CA MET A 45 17.83 -9.79 -31.92
C MET A 45 16.76 -10.03 -30.84
N GLU A 46 15.86 -11.00 -31.03
CA GLU A 46 14.85 -11.31 -30.02
C GLU A 46 15.48 -11.80 -28.72
N ILE A 47 16.48 -12.68 -28.79
CA ILE A 47 17.22 -13.17 -27.61
C ILE A 47 17.89 -12.00 -26.88
N THR A 48 18.58 -11.12 -27.59
CA THR A 48 19.21 -9.93 -27.00
C THR A 48 18.18 -9.03 -26.33
N ASP A 49 17.11 -8.65 -27.03
CA ASP A 49 16.05 -7.78 -26.50
C ASP A 49 15.37 -8.40 -25.26
N ARG A 50 15.14 -9.72 -25.26
CA ARG A 50 14.54 -10.43 -24.11
C ARG A 50 15.49 -10.52 -22.93
N SER A 51 16.78 -10.78 -23.17
CA SER A 51 17.79 -10.78 -22.12
C SER A 51 17.85 -9.41 -21.45
N GLU A 52 17.95 -8.34 -22.22
CA GLU A 52 17.99 -6.98 -21.69
C GLU A 52 16.73 -6.61 -20.90
N THR A 53 15.55 -7.01 -21.41
CA THR A 53 14.28 -6.76 -20.71
C THR A 53 14.22 -7.50 -19.37
N LEU A 54 14.66 -8.77 -19.34
CA LEU A 54 14.68 -9.58 -18.12
C LEU A 54 15.70 -9.05 -17.11
N ASP A 55 16.87 -8.61 -17.57
CA ASP A 55 17.90 -8.01 -16.71
C ASP A 55 17.39 -6.72 -16.04
N GLN A 56 16.67 -5.88 -16.80
CA GLN A 56 16.03 -4.68 -16.26
C GLN A 56 14.95 -5.03 -15.23
N ALA A 57 14.08 -6.00 -15.52
CA ALA A 57 13.06 -6.45 -14.58
C ALA A 57 13.66 -7.04 -13.29
N HIS A 58 14.73 -7.82 -13.42
CA HIS A 58 15.47 -8.37 -12.29
C HIS A 58 16.12 -7.26 -11.44
N ALA A 59 16.75 -6.27 -12.08
CA ALA A 59 17.36 -5.14 -11.39
C ALA A 59 16.31 -4.28 -10.65
N ALA A 60 15.16 -4.05 -11.26
CA ALA A 60 14.05 -3.31 -10.64
C ALA A 60 13.49 -4.06 -9.42
N LEU A 61 13.22 -5.37 -9.56
CA LEU A 61 12.75 -6.21 -8.45
C LEU A 61 13.78 -6.26 -7.31
N THR A 62 15.06 -6.43 -7.63
CA THR A 62 16.13 -6.46 -6.63
C THR A 62 16.23 -5.13 -5.87
N SER A 63 16.05 -4.00 -6.57
CA SER A 63 16.05 -2.67 -5.98
C SER A 63 14.87 -2.46 -5.02
N GLU A 64 13.67 -2.93 -5.39
CA GLU A 64 12.50 -2.87 -4.50
C GLU A 64 12.67 -3.78 -3.28
N VAL A 65 13.10 -5.03 -3.46
CA VAL A 65 13.40 -5.94 -2.34
C VAL A 65 14.39 -5.28 -1.38
N HIS A 66 15.49 -4.74 -1.90
CA HIS A 66 16.46 -4.02 -1.08
C HIS A 66 15.82 -2.85 -0.34
N ARG A 67 15.11 -1.96 -1.03
CA ARG A 67 14.44 -0.79 -0.45
C ARG A 67 13.48 -1.14 0.69
N TRP A 68 12.78 -2.27 0.59
CA TRP A 68 11.80 -2.71 1.60
C TRP A 68 12.41 -3.56 2.72
N SER A 69 13.60 -4.14 2.50
CA SER A 69 14.31 -4.95 3.49
C SER A 69 15.43 -4.21 4.25
N GLN A 70 15.74 -2.96 3.89
CA GLN A 70 16.92 -2.21 4.38
C GLN A 70 16.88 -1.81 5.87
N ASP A 71 15.71 -1.64 6.46
CA ASP A 71 15.55 -1.17 7.83
C ASP A 71 14.70 -2.13 8.66
N HIS A 72 14.77 -1.95 9.98
CA HIS A 72 14.00 -2.73 10.94
C HIS A 72 12.62 -2.12 11.24
N ALA A 73 12.25 -0.99 10.64
CA ALA A 73 10.99 -0.31 10.95
C ALA A 73 9.80 -1.19 10.56
N GLU A 74 8.81 -1.28 11.44
CA GLU A 74 7.59 -2.05 11.19
C GLU A 74 6.77 -1.36 10.10
N ILE A 75 6.42 -2.12 9.06
CA ILE A 75 5.72 -1.60 7.89
C ILE A 75 4.21 -1.66 8.14
N ALA A 76 3.58 -0.50 8.12
CA ALA A 76 2.13 -0.37 8.24
C ALA A 76 1.55 0.29 6.99
N VAL A 77 0.72 -0.45 6.26
CA VAL A 77 -0.08 0.09 5.15
C VAL A 77 -1.34 0.72 5.73
N VAL A 78 -1.60 1.98 5.40
CA VAL A 78 -2.69 2.75 6.01
C VAL A 78 -3.77 3.04 4.97
N ASP A 79 -5.03 2.77 5.33
CA ASP A 79 -6.17 3.08 4.48
C ASP A 79 -6.68 4.53 4.63
N THR A 80 -7.66 4.90 3.82
CA THR A 80 -8.31 6.22 3.91
C THR A 80 -9.07 6.40 5.22
N THR A 81 -9.64 5.34 5.79
CA THR A 81 -10.51 5.45 6.96
C THR A 81 -9.77 5.91 8.20
N VAL A 82 -8.49 5.54 8.38
CA VAL A 82 -7.64 6.06 9.46
C VAL A 82 -7.49 7.57 9.35
N PHE A 83 -7.18 8.10 8.17
CA PHE A 83 -7.01 9.54 7.99
C PHE A 83 -8.30 10.32 8.18
N ILE A 84 -9.45 9.74 7.87
CA ILE A 84 -10.75 10.42 7.96
C ILE A 84 -11.39 10.30 9.34
N ARG A 85 -11.31 9.13 9.99
CA ARG A 85 -12.12 8.81 11.18
C ARG A 85 -11.34 8.87 12.49
N HIS A 86 -10.01 8.77 12.44
CA HIS A 86 -9.20 8.84 13.65
C HIS A 86 -9.31 10.23 14.30
N SER A 87 -9.38 10.26 15.63
CA SER A 87 -9.54 11.51 16.39
C SER A 87 -8.35 12.47 16.17
N ALA A 88 -7.13 11.96 16.32
CA ALA A 88 -5.88 12.67 16.01
C ALA A 88 -5.64 12.81 14.50
N LYS A 89 -4.92 13.85 14.08
CA LYS A 89 -4.52 14.08 12.67
C LYS A 89 -3.27 13.29 12.30
N ILE A 90 -2.98 13.13 11.01
CA ILE A 90 -1.86 12.30 10.48
C ILE A 90 -0.53 12.43 11.24
N ARG A 91 -0.11 13.62 11.68
CA ARG A 91 1.15 13.82 12.44
C ARG A 91 1.04 13.47 13.94
N GLU A 92 -0.17 13.55 14.46
CA GLU A 92 -0.50 13.43 15.88
C GLU A 92 -0.87 11.99 16.27
N ILE A 93 -1.19 11.10 15.31
CA ILE A 93 -1.50 9.69 15.58
C ILE A 93 -0.29 9.00 16.22
N GLU A 94 -0.53 8.27 17.31
CA GLU A 94 0.47 7.47 18.00
C GLU A 94 0.61 6.09 17.34
N TYR A 95 1.09 6.05 16.09
CA TYR A 95 1.09 4.82 15.28
C TYR A 95 1.71 3.59 15.97
N ALA A 96 2.81 3.75 16.70
CA ALA A 96 3.42 2.64 17.42
C ALA A 96 2.48 2.08 18.52
N HIS A 97 1.75 2.96 19.22
CA HIS A 97 0.73 2.56 20.18
C HIS A 97 -0.43 1.83 19.47
N GLU A 98 -0.98 2.42 18.41
CA GLU A 98 -2.07 1.80 17.64
C GLU A 98 -1.70 0.42 17.09
N LEU A 99 -0.45 0.25 16.64
CA LEU A 99 0.07 -1.00 16.11
C LEU A 99 0.48 -2.02 17.21
N GLY A 100 0.44 -1.65 18.49
CA GLY A 100 0.89 -2.48 19.61
C GLY A 100 2.41 -2.72 19.61
N LEU A 101 3.18 -1.76 19.12
CA LEU A 101 4.62 -1.86 18.84
C LEU A 101 5.53 -1.27 19.92
N GLY A 102 5.00 -0.75 21.02
CA GLY A 102 5.81 -0.12 22.05
C GLY A 102 6.65 1.03 21.47
N PHE A 103 7.96 0.83 21.39
CA PHE A 103 8.95 1.82 20.95
C PHE A 103 9.67 1.44 19.65
N GLU A 104 9.05 0.62 18.80
CA GLU A 104 9.65 0.27 17.51
C GLU A 104 9.38 1.35 16.44
N PRO A 105 10.30 1.54 15.48
CA PRO A 105 10.14 2.56 14.47
C PRO A 105 9.06 2.12 13.49
N VAL A 106 8.24 3.06 13.02
CA VAL A 106 7.12 2.76 12.13
C VAL A 106 7.38 3.37 10.75
N ARG A 107 7.20 2.54 9.72
CA ARG A 107 7.18 2.96 8.31
C ARG A 107 5.76 2.90 7.80
N LEU A 108 5.13 4.06 7.72
CA LEU A 108 3.80 4.22 7.15
C LEU A 108 3.88 4.20 5.63
N VAL A 109 3.04 3.37 5.03
CA VAL A 109 2.95 3.24 3.59
C VAL A 109 1.53 3.61 3.18
N VAL A 110 1.41 4.64 2.36
CA VAL A 110 0.13 5.11 1.84
C VAL A 110 -0.01 4.64 0.39
N PRO A 111 -0.90 3.69 0.07
CA PRO A 111 -1.13 3.28 -1.31
C PRO A 111 -1.56 4.47 -2.17
N ARG A 112 -1.15 4.51 -3.44
CA ARG A 112 -1.57 5.56 -4.37
C ARG A 112 -3.11 5.68 -4.44
N VAL A 113 -3.83 4.56 -4.39
CA VAL A 113 -5.31 4.56 -4.40
C VAL A 113 -5.91 5.33 -3.20
N VAL A 114 -5.26 5.30 -2.02
CA VAL A 114 -5.67 6.09 -0.85
C VAL A 114 -5.49 7.59 -1.10
N VAL A 115 -4.41 7.99 -1.77
CA VAL A 115 -4.21 9.39 -2.17
C VAL A 115 -5.32 9.84 -3.13
N ASP A 116 -5.67 9.01 -4.12
CA ASP A 116 -6.74 9.30 -5.07
C ASP A 116 -8.12 9.39 -4.37
N GLU A 117 -8.37 8.54 -3.37
CA GLU A 117 -9.57 8.60 -2.53
C GLU A 117 -9.65 9.89 -1.71
N LEU A 118 -8.56 10.26 -1.04
CA LEU A 118 -8.49 11.51 -0.29
C LEU A 118 -8.74 12.71 -1.20
N ASP A 119 -8.26 12.70 -2.44
CA ASP A 119 -8.49 13.82 -3.35
C ASP A 119 -9.97 13.95 -3.72
N ARG A 120 -10.64 12.82 -4.02
CA ARG A 120 -12.10 12.81 -4.24
C ARG A 120 -12.89 13.28 -3.01
N LEU A 121 -12.43 12.93 -1.79
CA LEU A 121 -13.10 13.32 -0.56
C LEU A 121 -13.02 14.82 -0.23
N LYS A 122 -12.16 15.60 -0.89
CA LYS A 122 -12.18 17.07 -0.81
C LYS A 122 -13.46 17.69 -1.36
N GLU A 123 -14.21 16.96 -2.18
CA GLU A 123 -15.52 17.40 -2.70
C GLU A 123 -16.69 16.86 -1.85
N SER A 124 -16.42 16.17 -0.74
CA SER A 124 -17.47 15.62 0.13
C SER A 124 -18.38 16.72 0.69
N SER A 125 -19.70 16.45 0.74
CA SER A 125 -20.67 17.34 1.39
C SER A 125 -20.53 17.37 2.91
N ASN A 126 -19.86 16.36 3.51
CA ASN A 126 -19.56 16.35 4.93
C ASN A 126 -18.31 17.21 5.21
N GLN A 127 -18.51 18.33 5.93
CA GLN A 127 -17.45 19.30 6.24
C GLN A 127 -16.26 18.67 6.96
N HIS A 128 -16.50 17.75 7.90
CA HIS A 128 -15.42 17.09 8.63
C HIS A 128 -14.58 16.21 7.71
N VAL A 129 -15.23 15.37 6.89
CA VAL A 129 -14.55 14.51 5.92
C VAL A 129 -13.73 15.32 4.92
N ARG A 130 -14.34 16.37 4.35
CA ARG A 130 -13.67 17.30 3.43
C ARG A 130 -12.41 17.90 4.05
N TRP A 131 -12.54 18.43 5.27
CA TRP A 131 -11.43 19.06 5.97
C TRP A 131 -10.31 18.07 6.28
N ARG A 132 -10.65 16.86 6.77
CA ARG A 132 -9.67 15.80 7.07
C ARG A 132 -8.91 15.37 5.82
N ALA A 133 -9.61 15.18 4.70
CA ALA A 133 -8.99 14.80 3.43
C ALA A 133 -8.03 15.88 2.91
N GLY A 134 -8.47 17.15 2.88
CA GLY A 134 -7.64 18.28 2.48
C GLY A 134 -6.43 18.49 3.40
N HIS A 135 -6.60 18.34 4.72
CA HIS A 135 -5.51 18.42 5.69
C HIS A 135 -4.46 17.33 5.42
N THR A 136 -4.87 16.07 5.31
CA THR A 136 -3.98 14.94 5.07
C THR A 136 -3.20 15.11 3.77
N LEU A 137 -3.87 15.50 2.67
CA LEU A 137 -3.20 15.77 1.40
C LEU A 137 -2.22 16.94 1.48
N GLY A 138 -2.57 18.01 2.18
CA GLY A 138 -1.65 19.14 2.42
C GLY A 138 -0.39 18.71 3.18
N VAL A 139 -0.52 17.81 4.15
CA VAL A 139 0.64 17.23 4.86
C VAL A 139 1.48 16.35 3.94
N LEU A 140 0.86 15.50 3.12
CA LEU A 140 1.59 14.64 2.18
C LEU A 140 2.34 15.47 1.12
N ASP A 141 1.70 16.51 0.57
CA ASP A 141 2.29 17.41 -0.42
C ASP A 141 3.47 18.22 0.15
N GLU A 142 3.34 18.71 1.39
CA GLU A 142 4.41 19.42 2.09
C GLU A 142 5.67 18.56 2.26
N LEU A 143 5.47 17.28 2.59
CA LEU A 143 6.54 16.35 2.97
C LEU A 143 7.14 15.62 1.76
N LEU A 144 6.32 15.11 0.84
CA LEU A 144 6.73 14.22 -0.24
C LEU A 144 7.00 14.99 -1.54
N ARG A 145 8.08 15.79 -1.53
CA ARG A 145 8.50 16.57 -2.71
C ARG A 145 9.01 15.74 -3.88
N ALA A 146 9.33 14.47 -3.65
CA ALA A 146 9.72 13.52 -4.68
C ALA A 146 8.81 12.27 -4.61
N PRO A 147 8.37 11.71 -5.76
CA PRO A 147 7.37 10.62 -5.77
C PRO A 147 7.78 9.38 -4.96
N GLN A 148 9.07 9.05 -4.89
CA GLN A 148 9.55 7.85 -4.20
C GLN A 148 10.36 8.17 -2.93
N SER A 149 10.22 9.38 -2.38
CA SER A 149 10.93 9.71 -1.14
C SER A 149 10.24 9.10 0.08
N ARG A 150 11.05 8.58 0.99
CA ARG A 150 10.64 8.34 2.36
C ARG A 150 11.01 9.54 3.22
N VAL A 151 10.07 10.04 4.00
CA VAL A 151 10.24 11.26 4.80
C VAL A 151 9.82 11.03 6.24
N THR A 152 10.54 11.66 7.18
CA THR A 152 10.18 11.57 8.60
C THR A 152 8.98 12.49 8.88
N ILE A 153 7.90 11.94 9.45
CA ILE A 153 6.77 12.75 9.95
C ILE A 153 6.92 13.08 11.44
N ARG A 154 7.68 12.26 12.16
CA ARG A 154 8.01 12.44 13.57
C ARG A 154 9.35 11.76 13.88
N GLU A 155 10.27 12.50 14.49
CA GLU A 155 11.53 11.93 14.99
C GLU A 155 11.30 11.20 16.32
N ALA A 156 12.18 10.25 16.63
CA ALA A 156 12.19 9.58 17.93
C ALA A 156 12.49 10.56 19.06
N ASP A 157 12.00 10.27 20.26
CA ASP A 157 12.37 11.02 21.46
C ASP A 157 13.87 10.86 21.73
N LYS A 158 14.55 11.99 21.99
CA LYS A 158 16.01 12.03 22.15
C LYS A 158 16.53 11.25 23.35
N SER A 159 15.69 11.02 24.35
CA SER A 159 16.05 10.29 25.56
C SER A 159 14.86 9.48 26.06
N PHE A 160 15.00 8.16 25.97
CA PHE A 160 14.06 7.21 26.55
C PHE A 160 13.86 7.44 28.05
N SER A 161 14.96 7.55 28.80
CA SER A 161 14.92 7.65 30.26
C SER A 161 14.22 8.92 30.72
N ALA A 162 14.49 10.06 30.07
CA ALA A 162 13.89 11.33 30.45
C ALA A 162 12.36 11.35 30.26
N VAL A 163 11.85 10.73 29.18
CA VAL A 163 10.40 10.65 28.94
C VAL A 163 9.76 9.67 29.93
N SER A 164 10.39 8.52 30.17
CA SER A 164 9.90 7.53 31.13
C SER A 164 9.89 8.06 32.57
N GLU A 165 10.91 8.82 32.99
CA GLU A 165 11.00 9.45 34.32
C GLU A 165 9.94 10.53 34.52
N ALA A 166 9.53 11.21 33.45
CA ALA A 166 8.42 12.16 33.46
C ALA A 166 7.04 11.48 33.44
N GLY A 167 6.98 10.14 33.49
CA GLY A 167 5.75 9.36 33.44
C GLY A 167 5.12 9.26 32.05
N GLY A 168 5.86 9.65 31.00
CA GLY A 168 5.44 9.51 29.61
C GLY A 168 5.88 8.17 29.00
N MET A 169 5.23 7.80 27.88
CA MET A 169 5.70 6.73 27.00
C MET A 169 6.56 7.38 25.90
N PRO A 170 7.88 7.12 25.85
CA PRO A 170 8.73 7.52 24.72
C PRO A 170 8.10 7.20 23.35
N ARG A 171 8.36 8.04 22.36
CA ARG A 171 7.90 7.87 20.98
C ARG A 171 9.07 7.52 20.09
N ASP A 172 8.85 6.59 19.18
CA ASP A 172 9.85 6.29 18.15
C ASP A 172 9.56 7.03 16.83
N LYS A 173 10.55 6.98 15.94
CA LYS A 173 10.58 7.57 14.62
C LYS A 173 9.45 7.00 13.78
N VAL A 174 8.69 7.90 13.16
CA VAL A 174 7.69 7.55 12.17
C VAL A 174 8.08 8.16 10.84
N THR A 175 8.19 7.31 9.84
CA THR A 175 8.41 7.69 8.46
C THR A 175 7.18 7.42 7.63
N ILE A 176 7.01 8.16 6.53
CA ILE A 176 5.93 7.96 5.58
C ILE A 176 6.48 7.93 4.16
N GLU A 177 5.86 7.12 3.31
CA GLU A 177 6.01 7.19 1.87
C GLU A 177 4.73 6.75 1.15
N VAL A 178 4.56 7.20 -0.08
CA VAL A 178 3.48 6.73 -0.94
C VAL A 178 3.98 5.53 -1.74
N LEU A 179 3.20 4.44 -1.72
CA LEU A 179 3.43 3.28 -2.57
C LEU A 179 2.78 3.55 -3.93
N PHE A 180 3.62 3.83 -4.92
CA PHE A 180 3.22 3.95 -6.30
C PHE A 180 3.12 2.57 -6.96
N ASP A 181 2.16 2.45 -7.86
CA ASP A 181 1.93 1.23 -8.63
C ASP A 181 3.06 1.02 -9.65
N ASP A 182 3.41 -0.23 -9.91
CA ASP A 182 4.24 -0.58 -11.07
C ASP A 182 3.55 -0.05 -12.36
N PRO A 183 4.28 0.45 -13.36
CA PRO A 183 3.68 0.96 -14.60
C PRO A 183 2.76 -0.02 -15.33
N HIS A 184 2.88 -1.32 -15.08
CA HIS A 184 2.09 -2.38 -15.70
C HIS A 184 0.99 -2.91 -14.79
N HIS A 185 0.92 -2.42 -13.56
CA HIS A 185 -0.15 -2.74 -12.66
C HIS A 185 -1.51 -2.34 -13.25
N VAL A 186 -2.44 -3.28 -13.19
CA VAL A 186 -3.85 -3.02 -13.52
C VAL A 186 -4.61 -2.97 -12.22
N ARG A 187 -5.13 -1.79 -11.89
CA ARG A 187 -5.92 -1.57 -10.69
C ARG A 187 -7.16 -2.45 -10.64
N LEU A 188 -7.44 -2.97 -9.46
CA LEU A 188 -8.70 -3.63 -9.15
C LEU A 188 -9.84 -2.60 -9.14
N GLU A 189 -11.06 -3.09 -9.37
CA GLU A 189 -12.26 -2.24 -9.44
C GLU A 189 -12.66 -1.71 -8.06
N ASP A 190 -12.54 -2.56 -7.03
CA ASP A 190 -12.77 -2.21 -5.64
C ASP A 190 -11.47 -1.70 -5.01
N ASN A 191 -11.55 -0.52 -4.42
CA ASN A 191 -10.40 0.14 -3.82
C ASN A 191 -9.88 -0.55 -2.55
N ASP A 192 -10.75 -1.19 -1.76
CA ASP A 192 -10.34 -1.92 -0.58
C ASP A 192 -9.55 -3.16 -0.99
N ASP A 193 -10.03 -3.88 -2.00
CA ASP A 193 -9.34 -5.03 -2.57
C ASP A 193 -7.98 -4.62 -3.17
N GLU A 194 -7.91 -3.46 -3.84
CA GLU A 194 -6.66 -2.88 -4.32
C GLU A 194 -5.68 -2.60 -3.18
N ILE A 195 -6.11 -1.93 -2.10
CA ILE A 195 -5.25 -1.64 -0.92
C ILE A 195 -4.70 -2.94 -0.31
N ILE A 196 -5.55 -3.96 -0.18
CA ILE A 196 -5.18 -5.27 0.36
C ILE A 196 -4.15 -5.95 -0.55
N ASP A 197 -4.38 -5.97 -1.87
CA ASP A 197 -3.45 -6.55 -2.83
C ASP A 197 -2.10 -5.84 -2.82
N ARG A 198 -2.10 -4.50 -2.71
CA ARG A 198 -0.88 -3.69 -2.52
C ARG A 198 -0.11 -4.05 -1.26
N ALA A 199 -0.80 -4.19 -0.14
CA ALA A 199 -0.17 -4.58 1.12
C ALA A 199 0.46 -5.99 1.02
N PHE A 200 -0.21 -6.90 0.32
CA PHE A 200 0.27 -8.25 0.12
C PHE A 200 1.44 -8.35 -0.87
N ALA A 201 1.48 -7.49 -1.90
CA ALA A 201 2.65 -7.33 -2.77
C ALA A 201 3.85 -6.76 -2.00
N LEU A 202 3.60 -5.76 -1.14
CA LEU A 202 4.62 -5.15 -0.29
C LEU A 202 5.25 -6.16 0.68
N GLN A 203 4.45 -7.05 1.26
CA GLN A 203 4.93 -8.15 2.10
C GLN A 203 5.92 -9.07 1.36
N ALA A 204 5.70 -9.30 0.06
CA ALA A 204 6.63 -10.08 -0.75
C ALA A 204 7.97 -9.36 -0.97
N TYR A 205 7.96 -8.03 -1.19
CA TYR A 205 9.20 -7.25 -1.31
C TYR A 205 9.95 -7.14 0.01
N ALA A 206 9.24 -6.92 1.12
CA ALA A 206 9.83 -6.77 2.44
C ALA A 206 10.41 -8.09 2.99
N GLY A 207 9.92 -9.24 2.52
CA GLY A 207 10.32 -10.56 3.04
C GLY A 207 9.92 -10.82 4.50
N ARG A 208 9.05 -9.97 5.06
CA ARG A 208 8.55 -10.02 6.44
C ARG A 208 7.12 -9.50 6.51
N GLY A 209 6.45 -9.74 7.62
CA GLY A 209 5.06 -9.32 7.82
C GLY A 209 4.85 -7.82 7.63
N VAL A 210 3.75 -7.47 6.96
CA VAL A 210 3.24 -6.10 6.81
C VAL A 210 1.88 -6.04 7.50
N ARG A 211 1.61 -4.93 8.21
CA ARG A 211 0.33 -4.72 8.90
C ARG A 211 -0.55 -3.76 8.11
N LEU A 212 -1.81 -4.10 7.89
CA LEU A 212 -2.82 -3.17 7.42
C LEU A 212 -3.45 -2.45 8.61
N LEU A 213 -3.36 -1.12 8.63
CA LEU A 213 -3.98 -0.25 9.61
C LEU A 213 -5.27 0.34 9.03
N THR A 214 -6.41 0.03 9.65
CA THR A 214 -7.74 0.43 9.18
C THR A 214 -8.67 0.77 10.34
N MET A 215 -9.70 1.58 10.09
CA MET A 215 -10.85 1.76 10.98
C MET A 215 -12.13 1.13 10.41
N ASP A 216 -12.06 0.49 9.24
CA ASP A 216 -13.19 -0.18 8.60
C ASP A 216 -13.27 -1.65 9.02
N THR A 217 -14.49 -2.09 9.38
CA THR A 217 -14.71 -3.49 9.76
C THR A 217 -14.69 -4.41 8.54
N SER A 218 -15.24 -3.96 7.41
CA SER A 218 -15.33 -4.75 6.19
C SER A 218 -13.94 -4.99 5.60
N MET A 219 -13.11 -3.95 5.50
CA MET A 219 -11.70 -4.07 5.09
C MET A 219 -10.93 -5.01 6.02
N ALA A 220 -11.09 -4.86 7.35
CA ALA A 220 -10.42 -5.73 8.31
C ALA A 220 -10.80 -7.21 8.16
N LEU A 221 -12.07 -7.50 7.88
CA LEU A 221 -12.54 -8.88 7.64
C LEU A 221 -11.99 -9.44 6.32
N ARG A 222 -12.01 -8.66 5.23
CA ARG A 222 -11.46 -9.08 3.92
C ARG A 222 -9.96 -9.37 4.01
N ALA A 223 -9.19 -8.49 4.63
CA ALA A 223 -7.75 -8.66 4.78
C ALA A 223 -7.38 -9.88 5.63
N ARG A 224 -8.11 -10.13 6.73
CA ARG A 224 -7.90 -11.33 7.56
C ARG A 224 -8.21 -12.64 6.82
N MET A 225 -9.17 -12.62 5.89
CA MET A 225 -9.52 -13.81 5.09
C MET A 225 -8.36 -14.30 4.21
N ILE A 226 -7.40 -13.42 3.90
CA ILE A 226 -6.21 -13.75 3.09
C ILE A 226 -4.91 -13.74 3.91
N ASP A 227 -5.01 -13.90 5.23
CA ASP A 227 -3.88 -13.96 6.17
C ASP A 227 -2.97 -12.72 6.21
N LEU A 228 -3.48 -11.55 5.78
CA LEU A 228 -2.79 -10.29 6.01
C LEU A 228 -2.94 -9.88 7.48
N GLN A 229 -1.87 -9.43 8.12
CA GLN A 229 -1.95 -8.92 9.49
C GLN A 229 -2.73 -7.62 9.51
N VAL A 230 -3.77 -7.52 10.34
CA VAL A 230 -4.63 -6.34 10.42
C VAL A 230 -4.66 -5.78 11.82
N ILE A 231 -4.39 -4.49 11.92
CA ILE A 231 -4.65 -3.67 13.10
C ILE A 231 -5.87 -2.81 12.80
N LYS A 232 -6.99 -3.16 13.44
CA LYS A 232 -8.22 -2.37 13.36
C LYS A 232 -8.28 -1.45 14.57
N ILE A 233 -8.19 -0.14 14.37
CA ILE A 233 -8.35 0.83 15.45
C ILE A 233 -9.82 0.86 15.85
N GLU A 234 -10.12 0.54 17.10
CA GLU A 234 -11.47 0.57 17.61
C GLU A 234 -11.93 2.02 17.82
N LYS A 235 -13.18 2.28 17.46
CA LYS A 235 -13.85 3.52 17.79
C LYS A 235 -14.85 3.22 18.88
N ASP A 236 -14.80 3.99 19.96
CA ASP A 236 -15.88 3.99 20.94
C ASP A 236 -17.18 4.41 20.22
N ILE A 237 -18.10 3.47 20.11
CA ILE A 237 -19.41 3.64 19.48
C ILE A 237 -20.40 4.36 20.41
N GLY A 238 -19.99 4.66 21.64
CA GLY A 238 -20.82 5.26 22.66
C GLY A 238 -21.89 4.29 23.16
N PRO A 239 -22.77 4.76 24.06
CA PRO A 239 -23.88 3.94 24.54
C PRO A 239 -24.86 3.64 23.40
N GLU A 240 -25.54 2.50 23.52
CA GLU A 240 -26.64 2.13 22.63
C GLU A 240 -27.66 3.28 22.56
N PRO A 241 -28.04 3.75 21.35
CA PRO A 241 -28.99 4.85 21.24
C PRO A 241 -30.32 4.45 21.89
N ALA A 242 -30.88 5.35 22.71
CA ALA A 242 -32.17 5.13 23.34
C ALA A 242 -33.25 4.83 22.29
N ALA A 243 -34.13 3.88 22.59
CA ALA A 243 -35.26 3.52 21.73
C ALA A 243 -36.03 4.78 21.34
N THR A 244 -36.12 5.05 20.03
CA THR A 244 -36.75 6.26 19.54
C THR A 244 -38.25 6.17 19.83
N GLU A 245 -38.79 7.09 20.64
CA GLU A 245 -40.24 7.18 20.83
C GLU A 245 -40.93 7.34 19.46
N PRO A 246 -42.05 6.64 19.23
CA PRO A 246 -42.74 6.69 17.95
C PRO A 246 -43.16 8.14 17.66
N LYS A 247 -42.67 8.69 16.54
CA LYS A 247 -43.04 10.04 16.08
C LYS A 247 -44.57 10.19 16.06
N PRO A 248 -45.14 11.25 16.66
CA PRO A 248 -46.58 11.44 16.64
C PRO A 248 -47.06 11.53 15.18
N ARG A 249 -48.06 10.72 14.85
CA ARG A 249 -48.72 10.77 13.53
C ARG A 249 -49.22 12.18 13.32
N ARG A 250 -48.73 12.85 12.27
CA ARG A 250 -49.29 14.13 11.82
C ARG A 250 -50.76 13.89 11.47
N SER A 251 -51.65 14.44 12.28
CA SER A 251 -53.06 14.62 11.92
C SER A 251 -53.10 15.45 10.64
N GLN A 252 -53.55 14.85 9.53
CA GLN A 252 -53.82 15.60 8.31
C GLN A 252 -55.11 16.41 8.50
N PRO A 253 -55.17 17.66 7.98
CA PRO A 253 -56.40 18.46 7.95
C PRO A 253 -57.43 17.91 6.95
#